data_AF-A0A7V8Z612-F1
#
_entry.id   AF-A0A7V8Z612-F1
#
_cell.length_a   1.000
_cell.length_b   1.000
_cell.length_c   1.000
_cell.angle_alpha   90.00
_cell.angle_beta   90.00
_cell.angle_gamma   90.00
#
_symmetry.space_group_name_H-M   'P 1'
#
loop_
_entity.id
_entity.type
_entity.pdbx_description
1 polymer ?
#
loop_
_entity_poly.entity_id
_entity_poly.type
_entity_poly.pdbx_seq_one_letter_code
_entity_poly.pdbx_strand_id
1 'polypeptide(L)'
;EPFRDAFELNLEAGTHLRRLTSPQPGLPDWTIVAPPPLAQLREHYLAAETDTGVPWNVLAAIHLVETRFGRIQGDSHAGARGPMQFLPSTWEAYGAGDIDDPGDAIAAAARYLVDHGAPEDLAGALWAYNHSDLYVAAVLAHAAAIARHDHYLAVYHQWQVYYRTVDGDVLLEEGYGS
;
A
#
# COMPACT_ATOMS: atom_id res chain seq x y z
N GLU A 1 26.53 -9.83 2.65
CA GLU A 1 25.66 -10.04 3.82
C GLU A 1 24.23 -9.88 3.33
N PRO A 2 23.44 -10.97 3.25
CA PRO A 2 22.14 -10.98 2.55
C PRO A 2 21.13 -9.97 3.11
N PHE A 3 21.26 -9.55 4.38
CA PHE A 3 20.33 -8.60 5.00
C PHE A 3 20.59 -7.12 4.67
N ARG A 4 21.76 -6.77 4.10
CA ARG A 4 22.10 -5.37 3.82
C ARG A 4 21.23 -4.79 2.70
N ASP A 5 21.02 -5.57 1.64
CA ASP A 5 20.40 -5.05 0.42
C ASP A 5 18.89 -4.78 0.60
N ALA A 6 18.17 -5.60 1.36
CA ALA A 6 16.76 -5.33 1.66
C ALA A 6 16.57 -4.27 2.75
N PHE A 7 17.54 -4.10 3.64
CA PHE A 7 17.57 -2.96 4.55
C PHE A 7 17.76 -1.63 3.78
N GLU A 8 18.65 -1.60 2.79
CA GLU A 8 18.86 -0.43 1.93
C GLU A 8 17.60 -0.07 1.14
N LEU A 9 16.94 -1.06 0.52
CA LEU A 9 15.64 -0.86 -0.14
C LEU A 9 14.57 -0.31 0.82
N ASN A 10 14.57 -0.78 2.07
CA ASN A 10 13.65 -0.30 3.08
C ASN A 10 13.91 1.17 3.46
N LEU A 11 15.18 1.57 3.60
CA LEU A 11 15.56 2.95 3.86
C LEU A 11 15.23 3.87 2.69
N GLU A 12 15.45 3.40 1.46
CA GLU A 12 15.09 4.09 0.23
C GLU A 12 13.58 4.37 0.19
N ALA A 13 12.76 3.32 0.32
CA ALA A 13 11.31 3.45 0.32
C ALA A 13 10.82 4.41 1.41
N GLY A 14 11.33 4.26 2.64
CA GLY A 14 11.00 5.16 3.75
C GLY A 14 11.35 6.62 3.44
N THR A 15 12.51 6.88 2.81
CA THR A 15 12.95 8.23 2.43
C THR A 15 12.03 8.86 1.38
N HIS A 16 11.62 8.09 0.37
CA HIS A 16 10.68 8.58 -0.64
C HIS A 16 9.30 8.87 -0.06
N LEU A 17 8.75 7.95 0.76
CA LEU A 17 7.46 8.17 1.43
C LEU A 17 7.51 9.37 2.38
N ARG A 18 8.63 9.57 3.10
CA ARG A 18 8.79 10.77 3.95
C ARG A 18 8.75 12.07 3.15
N ARG A 19 9.15 12.07 1.88
CA ARG A 19 9.14 13.26 1.01
C ARG A 19 7.83 13.46 0.27
N LEU A 20 7.00 12.43 0.18
CA LEU A 20 5.70 12.48 -0.49
C LEU A 20 4.68 13.32 0.29
N THR A 21 4.79 13.35 1.62
CA THR A 21 3.85 14.06 2.50
C THR A 21 4.56 15.08 3.39
N SER A 22 3.87 16.17 3.68
CA SER A 22 4.33 17.19 4.64
C SER A 22 3.78 16.89 6.05
N PRO A 23 4.53 17.23 7.11
CA PRO A 23 4.00 17.20 8.48
C PRO A 23 2.71 17.98 8.61
N GLN A 24 1.76 17.46 9.40
CA GLN A 24 0.44 18.08 9.59
C GLN A 24 0.32 18.76 10.97
N PRO A 25 -0.48 19.83 11.11
CA PRO A 25 -0.63 20.54 12.39
C PRO A 25 -1.47 19.76 13.43
N GLY A 26 -2.19 18.71 13.01
CA GLY A 26 -3.04 17.91 13.89
C GLY A 26 -3.14 16.47 13.40
N LEU A 27 -3.72 15.62 14.25
CA LEU A 27 -3.92 14.20 13.95
C LEU A 27 -5.06 13.99 12.95
N PRO A 28 -5.02 12.91 12.15
CA PRO A 28 -6.02 12.67 11.13
C PRO A 28 -7.30 12.11 11.75
N ASP A 29 -8.42 12.27 11.04
CA ASP A 29 -9.69 11.62 11.37
C ASP A 29 -9.71 10.20 10.81
N TRP A 30 -8.80 9.37 11.31
CA TRP A 30 -8.67 7.96 10.95
C TRP A 30 -9.08 7.08 12.11
N THR A 31 -9.51 5.87 11.79
CA THR A 31 -9.63 4.77 12.74
C THR A 31 -8.49 3.79 12.49
N ILE A 32 -7.75 3.42 13.54
CA ILE A 32 -6.69 2.41 13.43
C ILE A 32 -7.19 1.07 13.96
N VAL A 33 -7.15 0.06 13.10
CA VAL A 33 -7.61 -1.31 13.39
C VAL A 33 -6.50 -2.33 13.18
N ALA A 34 -6.70 -3.54 13.70
CA ALA A 34 -5.87 -4.69 13.33
C ALA A 34 -6.00 -4.97 11.82
N PRO A 35 -4.89 -5.23 11.09
CA PRO A 35 -4.99 -5.61 9.70
C PRO A 35 -5.60 -7.02 9.57
N PRO A 36 -6.16 -7.37 8.39
CA PRO A 36 -6.51 -8.75 8.10
C PRO A 36 -5.32 -9.72 8.29
N PRO A 37 -5.60 -11.01 8.58
CA PRO A 37 -4.55 -12.02 8.71
C PRO A 37 -3.62 -12.08 7.50
N LEU A 38 -2.32 -12.16 7.75
CA LEU A 38 -1.31 -12.15 6.68
C LEU A 38 -1.49 -13.28 5.66
N ALA A 39 -1.90 -14.46 6.11
CA ALA A 39 -2.16 -15.61 5.24
C ALA A 39 -3.30 -15.31 4.24
N GLN A 40 -4.38 -14.69 4.72
CA GLN A 40 -5.51 -14.29 3.88
C GLN A 40 -5.09 -13.23 2.85
N LEU A 41 -4.35 -12.20 3.28
CA LEU A 41 -3.84 -11.19 2.35
C LEU A 41 -2.94 -11.82 1.27
N ARG A 42 -2.09 -12.77 1.65
CA ARG A 42 -1.22 -13.49 0.71
C ARG A 42 -2.02 -14.29 -0.32
N GLU A 43 -3.11 -14.93 0.08
CA GLU A 43 -4.02 -15.62 -0.84
C GLU A 43 -4.61 -14.65 -1.87
N HIS A 44 -5.06 -13.47 -1.44
CA HIS A 44 -5.60 -12.45 -2.36
C HIS A 44 -4.56 -11.94 -3.36
N TYR A 45 -3.32 -11.66 -2.91
CA TYR A 45 -2.26 -11.20 -3.83
C TYR A 45 -1.90 -12.27 -4.87
N LEU A 46 -1.80 -13.54 -4.46
CA LEU A 46 -1.48 -14.65 -5.36
C LEU A 46 -2.62 -14.95 -6.34
N ALA A 47 -3.87 -14.84 -5.90
CA ALA A 47 -5.03 -14.95 -6.78
C ALA A 47 -5.00 -13.85 -7.85
N ALA A 48 -4.80 -12.59 -7.45
CA ALA A 48 -4.69 -11.48 -8.38
C ALA A 48 -3.52 -11.62 -9.37
N GLU A 49 -2.36 -12.09 -8.91
CA GLU A 49 -1.22 -12.39 -9.80
C GLU A 49 -1.57 -13.50 -10.80
N THR A 50 -2.25 -14.56 -10.35
CA THR A 50 -2.68 -15.66 -11.23
C THR A 50 -3.62 -15.17 -12.33
N ASP A 51 -4.52 -14.26 -12.00
CA ASP A 51 -5.54 -13.76 -12.92
C ASP A 51 -5.01 -12.70 -13.90
N THR A 52 -4.01 -11.91 -13.48
CA THR A 52 -3.60 -10.69 -14.20
C THR A 52 -2.14 -10.66 -14.64
N GLY A 53 -1.30 -11.51 -14.06
CA GLY A 53 0.15 -11.45 -14.24
C GLY A 53 0.84 -10.31 -13.48
N VAL A 54 0.09 -9.42 -12.80
CA VAL A 54 0.67 -8.37 -11.96
C VAL A 54 1.37 -9.02 -10.76
N PRO A 55 2.67 -8.74 -10.51
CA PRO A 55 3.41 -9.44 -9.46
C PRO A 55 2.77 -9.25 -8.07
N TRP A 56 2.58 -10.34 -7.34
CA TRP A 56 1.87 -10.33 -6.04
C TRP A 56 2.52 -9.39 -5.02
N ASN A 57 3.85 -9.28 -5.06
CA ASN A 57 4.66 -8.44 -4.19
C ASN A 57 4.52 -6.93 -4.49
N VAL A 58 4.13 -6.57 -5.72
CA VAL A 58 3.78 -5.18 -6.07
C VAL A 58 2.43 -4.82 -5.45
N LEU A 59 1.44 -5.70 -5.56
CA LEU A 59 0.12 -5.50 -4.91
C LEU A 59 0.25 -5.38 -3.40
N ALA A 60 1.07 -6.23 -2.76
CA ALA A 60 1.37 -6.14 -1.35
C ALA A 60 2.06 -4.82 -0.98
N ALA A 61 2.98 -4.33 -1.81
CA ALA A 61 3.67 -3.06 -1.57
C ALA A 61 2.74 -1.85 -1.71
N ILE A 62 1.81 -1.86 -2.67
CA ILE A 62 0.75 -0.83 -2.76
C ILE A 62 -0.09 -0.85 -1.49
N HIS A 63 -0.61 -2.00 -1.08
CA HIS A 63 -1.45 -2.12 0.13
C HIS A 63 -0.72 -1.65 1.42
N LEU A 64 0.59 -1.92 1.52
CA LEU A 64 1.44 -1.38 2.59
C LEU A 64 1.50 0.15 2.58
N VAL A 65 1.68 0.75 1.41
CA VAL A 65 1.83 2.21 1.24
C VAL A 65 0.51 2.93 1.46
N GLU A 66 -0.59 2.40 0.92
CA GLU A 66 -1.91 3.04 0.99
C GLU A 66 -2.46 3.06 2.41
N THR A 67 -2.51 1.90 3.08
CA THR A 67 -3.27 1.77 4.34
C THR A 67 -2.58 0.93 5.41
N ARG A 68 -1.29 0.62 5.23
CA ARG A 68 -0.54 -0.28 6.13
C ARG A 68 -1.22 -1.64 6.27
N PHE A 69 -1.63 -2.21 5.14
CA PHE A 69 -2.40 -3.47 5.07
C PHE A 69 -3.80 -3.37 5.68
N GLY A 70 -4.51 -2.26 5.47
CA GLY A 70 -5.87 -2.05 5.96
C GLY A 70 -5.96 -1.61 7.42
N ARG A 71 -4.82 -1.30 8.08
CA ARG A 71 -4.83 -0.74 9.45
C ARG A 71 -5.47 0.63 9.50
N ILE A 72 -5.21 1.44 8.47
CA ILE A 72 -5.72 2.80 8.38
C ILE A 72 -7.09 2.74 7.71
N GLN A 73 -8.14 3.00 8.49
CA GLN A 73 -9.49 3.20 7.98
C GLN A 73 -9.82 4.68 8.02
N GLY A 74 -9.95 5.31 6.87
CA GLY A 74 -10.33 6.70 6.76
C GLY A 74 -10.15 7.21 5.34
N ASP A 75 -11.03 8.11 4.94
CA ASP A 75 -10.97 8.70 3.61
C ASP A 75 -9.76 9.64 3.52
N SER A 76 -9.09 9.62 2.37
CA SER A 76 -8.11 10.67 2.08
C SER A 76 -8.79 12.01 1.85
N HIS A 77 -8.03 13.11 1.87
CA HIS A 77 -8.54 14.43 1.46
C HIS A 77 -9.14 14.45 0.05
N ALA A 78 -8.69 13.56 -0.84
CA ALA A 78 -9.20 13.41 -2.19
C ALA A 78 -10.46 12.51 -2.28
N GLY A 79 -10.95 11.99 -1.15
CA GLY A 79 -12.08 11.07 -1.10
C GLY A 79 -11.75 9.63 -1.50
N ALA A 80 -10.47 9.28 -1.61
CA ALA A 80 -10.06 7.90 -1.85
C ALA A 80 -10.35 7.02 -0.62
N ARG A 81 -10.81 5.79 -0.87
CA ARG A 81 -11.42 4.86 0.10
C ARG A 81 -10.89 3.43 0.01
N GLY A 82 -11.07 2.68 1.09
CA GLY A 82 -10.78 1.25 1.17
C GLY A 82 -9.29 0.93 1.30
N PRO A 83 -8.92 -0.36 1.45
CA PRO A 83 -7.55 -0.79 1.75
C PRO A 83 -6.53 -0.43 0.66
N MET A 84 -6.99 -0.23 -0.57
CA MET A 84 -6.17 0.17 -1.73
C MET A 84 -6.38 1.63 -2.15
N GLN A 85 -7.08 2.44 -1.33
CA GLN A 85 -7.30 3.88 -1.52
C GLN A 85 -7.79 4.25 -2.93
N PHE A 86 -8.92 3.71 -3.35
CA PHE A 86 -9.54 4.06 -4.64
C PHE A 86 -10.31 5.37 -4.58
N LEU A 87 -10.11 6.24 -5.57
CA LEU A 87 -11.07 7.29 -5.87
C LEU A 87 -12.41 6.66 -6.33
N PRO A 88 -13.56 7.28 -6.02
CA PRO A 88 -14.87 6.73 -6.38
C PRO A 88 -15.03 6.39 -7.87
N SER A 89 -14.55 7.26 -8.77
CA SER A 89 -14.59 7.01 -10.22
C SER A 89 -13.70 5.86 -10.66
N THR A 90 -12.57 5.65 -9.98
CA THR A 90 -11.69 4.51 -10.24
C THR A 90 -12.36 3.22 -9.76
N TRP A 91 -13.01 3.24 -8.59
CA TRP A 91 -13.78 2.09 -8.12
C TRP A 91 -14.95 1.75 -9.04
N GLU A 92 -15.65 2.74 -9.59
CA GLU A 92 -16.72 2.49 -10.56
C GLU A 92 -16.23 1.77 -11.82
N ALA A 93 -15.01 2.07 -12.29
CA ALA A 93 -14.44 1.48 -13.49
C ALA A 93 -13.83 0.09 -13.27
N TYR A 94 -13.13 -0.12 -12.15
CA TYR A 94 -12.33 -1.33 -11.92
C TYR A 94 -12.80 -2.17 -10.74
N GLY A 95 -13.65 -1.63 -9.86
CA GLY A 95 -14.17 -2.29 -8.68
C GLY A 95 -15.21 -3.36 -9.03
N ALA A 96 -15.28 -4.37 -8.18
CA ALA A 96 -16.34 -5.37 -8.17
C ALA A 96 -16.52 -5.84 -6.73
N GLY A 97 -17.76 -5.93 -6.26
CA GLY A 97 -18.03 -6.28 -4.86
C GLY A 97 -17.92 -5.08 -3.91
N ASP A 98 -17.24 -5.27 -2.79
CA ASP A 98 -17.12 -4.28 -1.71
C ASP A 98 -15.76 -3.56 -1.74
N ILE A 99 -15.77 -2.22 -1.75
CA ILE A 99 -14.55 -1.42 -1.73
C ILE A 99 -13.77 -1.60 -0.43
N ASP A 100 -14.45 -1.97 0.65
CA ASP A 100 -13.86 -2.17 1.96
C ASP A 100 -13.39 -3.63 2.17
N ASP A 101 -13.73 -4.55 1.26
CA ASP A 101 -13.18 -5.92 1.26
C ASP A 101 -11.76 -5.95 0.66
N PRO A 102 -10.75 -6.45 1.38
CA PRO A 102 -9.37 -6.49 0.88
C PRO A 102 -9.21 -7.29 -0.41
N GLY A 103 -9.92 -8.41 -0.59
CA GLY A 103 -9.82 -9.24 -1.78
C GLY A 103 -10.34 -8.52 -3.01
N ASP A 104 -11.53 -7.93 -2.92
CA ASP A 104 -12.17 -7.16 -3.97
C ASP A 104 -11.32 -5.93 -4.36
N ALA A 105 -10.79 -5.22 -3.36
CA ALA A 105 -9.91 -4.07 -3.58
C ALA A 105 -8.56 -4.45 -4.22
N ILE A 106 -7.92 -5.53 -3.78
CA ILE A 106 -6.67 -6.02 -4.37
C ILE A 106 -6.90 -6.44 -5.83
N ALA A 107 -8.00 -7.13 -6.10
CA ALA A 107 -8.34 -7.54 -7.46
C ALA A 107 -8.62 -6.33 -8.37
N ALA A 108 -9.29 -5.29 -7.85
CA ALA A 108 -9.50 -4.04 -8.57
C ALA A 108 -8.17 -3.32 -8.87
N ALA A 109 -7.23 -3.34 -7.93
CA ALA A 109 -5.92 -2.70 -8.12
C ALA A 109 -5.12 -3.41 -9.21
N ALA A 110 -5.16 -4.74 -9.23
CA ALA A 110 -4.54 -5.53 -10.29
C ALA A 110 -5.13 -5.22 -11.67
N ARG A 111 -6.47 -5.14 -11.78
CA ARG A 111 -7.14 -4.75 -13.04
C ARG A 111 -6.75 -3.34 -13.49
N TYR A 112 -6.70 -2.39 -12.55
CA TYR A 112 -6.26 -1.02 -12.83
C TYR A 112 -4.83 -1.02 -13.39
N LEU A 113 -3.91 -1.74 -12.74
CA LEU A 113 -2.51 -1.78 -13.18
C LEU A 113 -2.36 -2.40 -14.57
N VAL A 114 -3.12 -3.45 -14.89
CA VAL A 114 -3.12 -4.05 -16.23
C VAL A 114 -3.55 -3.04 -17.30
N ASP A 115 -4.62 -2.29 -17.04
CA ASP A 115 -5.12 -1.27 -17.97
C ASP A 115 -4.11 -0.14 -18.21
N HIS A 116 -3.16 0.03 -17.29
CA HIS A 116 -2.08 1.03 -17.36
C HIS A 116 -0.71 0.43 -17.71
N GLY A 117 -0.68 -0.79 -18.25
CA GLY A 117 0.50 -1.36 -18.89
C GLY A 117 1.26 -2.40 -18.05
N ALA A 118 0.81 -2.75 -16.85
CA ALA A 118 1.37 -3.89 -16.13
C ALA A 118 0.95 -5.22 -16.79
N PRO A 119 1.78 -6.29 -16.68
CA PRO A 119 3.07 -6.34 -15.99
C PRO A 119 4.26 -5.80 -16.79
N GLU A 120 4.11 -5.45 -18.07
CA GLU A 120 5.22 -5.04 -18.94
C GLU A 120 5.83 -3.68 -18.55
N ASP A 121 5.01 -2.74 -18.08
CA ASP A 121 5.40 -1.40 -17.61
C ASP A 121 4.84 -1.11 -16.22
N LEU A 122 5.42 -1.77 -15.20
CA LEU A 122 5.05 -1.54 -13.81
C LEU A 122 5.29 -0.10 -13.37
N ALA A 123 6.33 0.56 -13.85
CA ALA A 123 6.64 1.93 -13.45
C ALA A 123 5.58 2.91 -13.98
N GLY A 124 5.20 2.79 -15.26
CA GLY A 124 4.11 3.56 -15.85
C GLY A 124 2.77 3.29 -15.17
N ALA A 125 2.45 2.03 -14.90
CA ALA A 125 1.21 1.67 -14.22
C ALA A 125 1.13 2.23 -12.78
N LEU A 126 2.23 2.18 -12.03
CA LEU A 126 2.31 2.76 -10.68
C LEU A 126 2.25 4.29 -10.71
N TRP A 127 2.82 4.92 -11.74
CA TRP A 127 2.72 6.37 -11.91
C TRP A 127 1.30 6.80 -12.24
N ALA A 128 0.56 6.01 -13.03
CA ALA A 128 -0.86 6.26 -13.26
C ALA A 128 -1.67 6.12 -11.95
N TYR A 129 -1.36 5.09 -11.14
CA TYR A 129 -1.99 4.84 -9.85
C TYR A 129 -1.81 6.05 -8.90
N ASN A 130 -0.59 6.58 -8.84
CA ASN A 130 -0.24 7.77 -8.09
C ASN A 130 0.82 8.56 -8.86
N HIS A 131 0.46 9.75 -9.35
CA HIS A 131 1.25 10.62 -10.23
C HIS A 131 2.51 11.21 -9.57
N SER A 132 3.37 10.35 -9.04
CA SER A 132 4.53 10.69 -8.23
C SER A 132 5.64 9.67 -8.41
N ASP A 133 6.79 10.12 -8.91
CA ASP A 133 7.99 9.28 -9.02
C ASP A 133 8.47 8.77 -7.64
N LEU A 134 8.20 9.53 -6.57
CA LEU A 134 8.50 9.11 -5.19
C LEU A 134 7.64 7.91 -4.78
N TYR A 135 6.36 7.89 -5.18
CA TYR A 135 5.48 6.77 -4.91
C TYR A 135 5.94 5.52 -5.67
N VAL A 136 6.22 5.67 -6.97
CA VAL A 136 6.73 4.60 -7.83
C VAL A 136 7.99 3.98 -7.24
N ALA A 137 8.97 4.82 -6.88
CA ALA A 137 10.22 4.35 -6.27
C ALA A 137 9.99 3.62 -4.95
N ALA A 138 9.13 4.15 -4.07
CA ALA A 138 8.83 3.53 -2.79
C ALA A 138 8.15 2.16 -2.93
N VAL A 139 7.14 2.05 -3.80
CA VAL A 139 6.43 0.78 -4.03
C VAL A 139 7.36 -0.25 -4.63
N LEU A 140 8.14 0.10 -5.66
CA LEU A 140 9.08 -0.82 -6.28
C LEU A 140 10.19 -1.28 -5.30
N ALA A 141 10.67 -0.39 -4.44
CA ALA A 141 11.67 -0.73 -3.43
C ALA A 141 11.11 -1.72 -2.38
N HIS A 142 9.90 -1.48 -1.87
CA HIS A 142 9.23 -2.44 -0.97
C HIS A 142 8.94 -3.77 -1.66
N ALA A 143 8.44 -3.74 -2.90
CA ALA A 143 8.18 -4.95 -3.69
C ALA A 143 9.48 -5.76 -3.92
N ALA A 144 10.59 -5.09 -4.22
CA ALA A 144 11.89 -5.73 -4.38
C ALA A 144 12.42 -6.33 -3.07
N ALA A 145 12.20 -5.67 -1.92
CA ALA A 145 12.60 -6.20 -0.62
C ALA A 145 11.83 -7.49 -0.29
N ILE A 146 10.51 -7.50 -0.52
CA ILE A 146 9.65 -8.68 -0.36
C ILE A 146 10.10 -9.81 -1.30
N ALA A 147 10.37 -9.52 -2.57
CA ALA A 147 10.79 -10.53 -3.55
C ALA A 147 12.16 -11.16 -3.22
N ARG A 148 13.12 -10.35 -2.75
CA ARG A 148 14.44 -10.86 -2.34
C ARG A 148 14.35 -11.72 -1.08
N HIS A 149 13.45 -11.37 -0.17
CA HIS A 149 13.33 -11.98 1.13
C HIS A 149 11.88 -12.01 1.58
N ASP A 150 11.21 -13.15 1.37
CA ASP A 150 9.78 -13.33 1.65
C ASP A 150 9.36 -12.92 3.08
N HIS A 151 10.25 -13.07 4.07
CA HIS A 151 10.01 -12.66 5.45
C HIS A 151 9.73 -11.15 5.63
N TYR A 152 10.14 -10.30 4.68
CA TYR A 152 9.84 -8.86 4.74
C TYR A 152 8.35 -8.57 4.64
N LEU A 153 7.56 -9.42 3.96
CA LEU A 153 6.10 -9.29 3.99
C LEU A 153 5.58 -9.38 5.43
N ALA A 154 6.09 -10.34 6.21
CA ALA A 154 5.71 -10.49 7.62
C ALA A 154 6.23 -9.33 8.48
N VAL A 155 7.45 -8.85 8.24
CA VAL A 155 8.01 -7.69 8.94
C VAL A 155 7.15 -6.44 8.70
N TYR A 156 6.84 -6.15 7.44
CA TYR A 156 5.99 -5.01 7.07
C TYR A 156 4.57 -5.16 7.60
N HIS A 157 4.03 -6.38 7.62
CA HIS A 157 2.72 -6.64 8.19
C HIS A 157 2.66 -6.32 9.69
N GLN A 158 3.79 -6.31 10.42
CA GLN A 158 3.83 -5.92 11.84
C GLN A 158 4.03 -4.41 12.06
N TRP A 159 4.24 -3.62 11.01
CA TRP A 159 4.47 -2.19 11.15
C TRP A 159 3.24 -1.46 11.66
N GLN A 160 3.47 -0.65 12.69
CA GLN A 160 2.45 0.21 13.29
C GLN A 160 2.28 1.50 12.49
N VAL A 161 1.21 2.24 12.77
CA VAL A 161 0.89 3.49 12.09
C VAL A 161 1.57 4.66 12.79
N TYR A 162 2.57 5.25 12.13
CA TYR A 162 3.18 6.50 12.57
C TYR A 162 2.68 7.64 11.69
N TYR A 163 2.09 8.66 12.32
CA TYR A 163 1.59 9.85 11.65
C TYR A 163 2.49 11.05 11.93
N ARG A 164 2.83 11.81 10.89
CA ARG A 164 3.78 12.92 11.02
C ARG A 164 3.06 14.23 11.33
N THR A 165 3.34 14.77 12.50
CA THR A 165 2.89 16.12 12.87
C THR A 165 4.04 17.12 12.84
N VAL A 166 3.73 18.41 12.91
CA VAL A 166 4.72 19.49 13.06
C VAL A 166 5.53 19.37 14.36
N ASP A 167 5.01 18.65 15.36
CA ASP A 167 5.65 18.45 16.67
C ASP A 167 6.44 17.13 16.76
N GLY A 168 6.32 16.25 15.76
CA GLY A 168 7.03 14.98 15.69
C GLY A 168 6.19 13.86 15.08
N ASP A 169 6.80 12.68 14.95
CA ASP A 169 6.07 11.47 14.56
C ASP A 169 5.29 10.95 15.78
N VAL A 170 3.98 10.71 15.61
CA VAL A 170 3.07 10.18 16.64
C VAL A 170 2.67 8.76 16.27
N LEU A 171 2.79 7.82 17.20
CA LEU A 171 2.23 6.47 17.05
C LEU A 171 0.71 6.54 17.22
N LEU A 172 -0.03 6.09 16.22
CA LEU A 172 -1.47 5.86 16.30
C LEU A 172 -1.68 4.36 16.59
N GLU A 173 -2.05 4.05 17.83
CA GLU A 173 -2.29 2.69 18.29
C GLU A 173 -3.62 2.14 17.77
N GLU A 174 -3.76 0.82 17.71
CA GLU A 174 -5.04 0.17 17.48
C GLU A 174 -6.09 0.67 18.49
N GLY A 175 -7.27 1.05 17.99
CA GLY A 175 -8.32 1.71 18.77
C GLY A 175 -8.29 3.24 18.71
N TYR A 176 -7.28 3.86 18.07
CA TYR A 176 -7.33 5.28 17.73
C TYR A 176 -8.55 5.57 16.84
N GLY A 177 -9.27 6.68 17.11
CA GLY A 177 -10.46 7.10 16.36
C GLY A 177 -11.73 6.27 16.60
N SER A 178 -11.69 5.32 17.55
CA SER A 178 -12.82 4.43 17.89
C SER A 178 -13.74 5.00 18.97
#